data_AF-A0A427UCB2-F1
#
_entry.id   AF-A0A427UCB2-F1
#
_cell.length_a   1.000
_cell.length_b   1.000
_cell.length_c   1.000
_cell.angle_alpha   90.00
_cell.angle_beta   90.00
_cell.angle_gamma   90.00
#
_symmetry.space_group_name_H-M   'P 1'
#
loop_
_entity.id
_entity.type
_entity.pdbx_description
1 polymer ?
#
loop_
_entity_poly.entity_id
_entity_poly.type
_entity_poly.pdbx_seq_one_letter_code
_entity_poly.pdbx_strand_id
1 'polypeptide(L)'
;QKIDIAFIGPEAPLAAGLVDALEKVKIPSVGPKKDVAQIEFDKSWSRTFMKEENIEGCPAFKVFNDENGLKEYIEELGDVAIKPAGLTGGKGVKVIGDQLPDTTDAYEYALGILEKDSVIVEEKLKGEEFTLQAFVDGSTLAFTPCVQDHKRAFENDLGPNTGGMGAYSDTDVILPFMMVDDLEKAKAIMQKTVEKLCEVTGIPYQGILYGQFILTSKGPKVIEFNARFGDPEAMNIMPLLETDILDVMEAIVEGRLEDLDVVFSKKATVCKYVVPAGYPDNPDSDKEIVFGDMGDAILFYSSVDEKDGKIYTSTSRAAAVVGIADSISKAERIAQDALENIIGDLHSRRDIGTRALVRKKVTHMNKIREQKQS
;
A
#
# COMPACT_ATOMS: atom_id res chain seq x y z
N GLN A 1 14.90 29.29 -4.11
CA GLN A 1 13.61 29.36 -3.38
C GLN A 1 13.90 29.17 -1.89
N LYS A 2 13.08 29.73 -1.00
CA LYS A 2 13.10 29.40 0.43
C LYS A 2 12.05 28.31 0.64
N ILE A 3 12.47 27.12 1.08
CA ILE A 3 11.62 25.96 1.34
C ILE A 3 11.56 25.79 2.84
N ASP A 4 10.36 25.80 3.41
CA ASP A 4 10.16 25.69 4.87
C ASP A 4 10.06 24.22 5.31
N ILE A 5 9.32 23.37 4.57
CA ILE A 5 9.25 21.91 4.78
C ILE A 5 9.16 21.20 3.42
N ALA A 6 9.87 20.08 3.26
CA ALA A 6 9.75 19.18 2.11
C ALA A 6 8.93 17.93 2.48
N PHE A 7 7.90 17.59 1.71
CA PHE A 7 7.16 16.33 1.86
C PHE A 7 7.64 15.32 0.82
N ILE A 8 8.13 14.16 1.25
CA ILE A 8 8.66 13.15 0.32
C ILE A 8 7.56 12.14 -0.01
N GLY A 9 7.02 12.23 -1.23
CA GLY A 9 5.95 11.35 -1.71
C GLY A 9 6.43 9.94 -2.12
N PRO A 10 7.36 9.80 -3.07
CA PRO A 10 7.78 8.49 -3.57
C PRO A 10 8.94 7.86 -2.78
N GLU A 11 9.07 6.55 -2.93
CA GLU A 11 10.06 5.70 -2.26
C GLU A 11 11.48 5.87 -2.80
N ALA A 12 11.63 6.14 -4.11
CA ALA A 12 12.94 6.21 -4.75
C ALA A 12 13.84 7.34 -4.18
N PRO A 13 13.34 8.56 -3.92
CA PRO A 13 14.10 9.58 -3.22
C PRO A 13 14.47 9.22 -1.77
N LEU A 14 13.61 8.48 -1.05
CA LEU A 14 13.92 8.00 0.30
C LEU A 14 15.08 7.00 0.27
N ALA A 15 15.03 6.04 -0.65
CA ALA A 15 16.11 5.07 -0.86
C ALA A 15 17.45 5.73 -1.28
N ALA A 16 17.36 6.85 -1.99
CA ALA A 16 18.52 7.66 -2.37
C ALA A 16 19.08 8.54 -1.23
N GLY A 17 18.39 8.63 -0.08
CA GLY A 17 18.78 9.47 1.05
C GLY A 17 18.53 10.96 0.83
N LEU A 18 17.42 11.31 0.15
CA LEU A 18 17.05 12.71 -0.07
C LEU A 18 16.84 13.44 1.26
N VAL A 19 16.19 12.80 2.25
CA VAL A 19 15.96 13.38 3.58
C VAL A 19 17.29 13.71 4.27
N ASP A 20 18.24 12.77 4.23
CA ASP A 20 19.61 12.97 4.75
C ASP A 20 20.34 14.14 4.06
N ALA A 21 20.11 14.32 2.75
CA ALA A 21 20.69 15.43 1.99
C ALA A 21 20.03 16.78 2.34
N LEU A 22 18.71 16.81 2.51
CA LEU A 22 17.94 18.01 2.88
C LEU A 22 18.29 18.49 4.30
N GLU A 23 18.48 17.56 5.24
CA GLU A 23 18.92 17.89 6.60
C GLU A 23 20.28 18.61 6.61
N LYS A 24 21.24 18.18 5.78
CA LYS A 24 22.57 18.83 5.66
C LYS A 24 22.49 20.29 5.21
N VAL A 25 21.46 20.64 4.46
CA VAL A 25 21.19 22.02 4.02
C VAL A 25 20.11 22.71 4.85
N LYS A 26 19.73 22.11 5.99
CA LYS A 26 18.75 22.63 6.97
C LYS A 26 17.36 22.84 6.39
N ILE A 27 16.91 21.93 5.52
CA ILE A 27 15.52 21.87 5.06
C ILE A 27 14.80 20.75 5.83
N PRO A 28 13.87 21.10 6.73
CA PRO A 28 13.00 20.13 7.38
C PRO A 28 12.25 19.28 6.37
N SER A 29 12.04 18.00 6.69
CA SER A 29 11.41 17.05 5.77
C SER A 29 10.45 16.11 6.48
N VAL A 30 9.31 15.85 5.85
CA VAL A 30 8.40 14.76 6.21
C VAL A 30 8.74 13.58 5.31
N GLY A 31 9.46 12.62 5.89
CA GLY A 31 9.95 11.43 5.22
C GLY A 31 11.12 10.81 5.99
N PRO A 32 11.21 9.48 6.09
CA PRO A 32 12.23 8.83 6.89
C PRO A 32 13.63 8.99 6.27
N LYS A 33 14.66 9.08 7.12
CA LYS A 33 16.06 8.97 6.68
C LYS A 33 16.33 7.60 6.07
N LYS A 34 17.34 7.52 5.20
CA LYS A 34 17.64 6.30 4.43
C LYS A 34 17.72 5.03 5.29
N ASP A 35 18.41 5.11 6.42
CA ASP A 35 18.69 3.95 7.29
C ASP A 35 17.43 3.39 7.96
N VAL A 36 16.37 4.19 8.12
CA VAL A 36 15.07 3.68 8.64
C VAL A 36 14.06 3.48 7.52
N ALA A 37 14.23 4.15 6.37
CA ALA A 37 13.44 3.92 5.16
C ALA A 37 13.72 2.55 4.50
N GLN A 38 14.85 1.90 4.84
CA GLN A 38 15.20 0.57 4.31
C GLN A 38 14.17 -0.52 4.64
N ILE A 39 13.28 -0.28 5.63
CA ILE A 39 12.14 -1.14 5.93
C ILE A 39 11.22 -1.37 4.71
N GLU A 40 11.19 -0.45 3.74
CA GLU A 40 10.48 -0.56 2.45
C GLU A 40 11.36 -1.17 1.35
N PHE A 41 12.57 -0.64 1.16
CA PHE A 41 13.36 -0.93 -0.05
C PHE A 41 14.27 -2.16 0.05
N ASP A 42 14.51 -2.69 1.25
CA ASP A 42 15.17 -3.97 1.46
C ASP A 42 14.22 -4.94 2.18
N LYS A 43 13.53 -5.77 1.39
CA LYS A 43 12.55 -6.73 1.94
C LYS A 43 13.23 -7.80 2.79
N SER A 44 14.46 -8.17 2.45
CA SER A 44 15.22 -9.20 3.16
C SER A 44 15.61 -8.71 4.54
N TRP A 45 16.07 -7.46 4.61
CA TRP A 45 16.34 -6.77 5.86
C TRP A 45 15.07 -6.59 6.67
N SER A 46 13.98 -6.10 6.05
CA SER A 46 12.69 -5.88 6.72
C SER A 46 12.17 -7.15 7.40
N ARG A 47 12.24 -8.30 6.73
CA ARG A 47 11.87 -9.60 7.32
C ARG A 47 12.82 -10.05 8.42
N THR A 48 14.13 -9.90 8.22
CA THR A 48 15.13 -10.26 9.22
C THR A 48 14.97 -9.42 10.48
N PHE A 49 14.82 -8.10 10.33
CA PHE A 49 14.52 -7.16 11.40
C PHE A 49 13.25 -7.57 12.17
N MET A 50 12.14 -7.82 11.47
CA MET A 50 10.90 -8.26 12.12
C MET A 50 11.10 -9.53 12.96
N LYS A 51 11.88 -10.49 12.46
CA LYS A 51 12.16 -11.75 13.14
C LYS A 51 13.06 -11.57 14.37
N GLU A 52 14.15 -10.84 14.22
CA GLU A 52 15.14 -10.60 15.28
C GLU A 52 14.55 -9.76 16.42
N GLU A 53 13.75 -8.76 16.08
CA GLU A 53 13.11 -7.86 17.05
C GLU A 53 11.75 -8.38 17.56
N ASN A 54 11.41 -9.63 17.21
CA ASN A 54 10.18 -10.31 17.62
C ASN A 54 8.91 -9.47 17.33
N ILE A 55 8.87 -8.84 16.16
CA ILE A 55 7.69 -8.10 15.69
C ILE A 55 6.60 -9.11 15.34
N GLU A 56 5.42 -8.92 15.94
CA GLU A 56 4.28 -9.77 15.63
C GLU A 56 3.84 -9.62 14.17
N GLY A 57 3.12 -10.60 13.66
CA GLY A 57 2.60 -10.53 12.30
C GLY A 57 3.60 -10.91 11.20
N CYS A 58 4.86 -11.23 11.52
CA CYS A 58 5.79 -11.78 10.52
C CYS A 58 5.29 -13.15 10.02
N PRO A 59 5.24 -13.41 8.70
CA PRO A 59 5.05 -14.76 8.17
C PRO A 59 6.29 -15.63 8.43
N ALA A 60 6.13 -16.94 8.38
CA ALA A 60 7.26 -17.84 8.22
C ALA A 60 7.98 -17.53 6.90
N PHE A 61 9.30 -17.35 6.95
CA PHE A 61 10.10 -17.05 5.77
C PHE A 61 11.54 -17.55 5.89
N LYS A 62 12.20 -17.63 4.74
CA LYS A 62 13.65 -17.74 4.62
C LYS A 62 14.16 -16.96 3.41
N VAL A 63 15.34 -16.37 3.55
CA VAL A 63 16.05 -15.68 2.47
C VAL A 63 17.11 -16.62 1.90
N PHE A 64 17.18 -16.69 0.57
CA PHE A 64 18.12 -17.51 -0.17
C PHE A 64 18.98 -16.64 -1.07
N ASN A 65 20.29 -16.92 -1.05
CA ASN A 65 21.29 -16.32 -1.94
C ASN A 65 21.83 -17.32 -2.97
N ASP A 66 21.48 -18.59 -2.82
CA ASP A 66 21.80 -19.71 -3.70
C ASP A 66 20.67 -20.74 -3.63
N GLU A 67 20.77 -21.81 -4.42
CA GLU A 67 19.77 -22.88 -4.47
C GLU A 67 19.80 -23.83 -3.25
N ASN A 68 20.78 -23.70 -2.34
CA ASN A 68 20.99 -24.69 -1.28
C ASN A 68 19.83 -24.66 -0.27
N GLY A 69 19.09 -25.78 -0.18
CA GLY A 69 17.95 -25.91 0.73
C GLY A 69 16.70 -25.16 0.26
N LEU A 70 16.70 -24.57 -0.94
CA LEU A 70 15.59 -23.78 -1.47
C LEU A 70 14.39 -24.68 -1.76
N LYS A 71 14.63 -25.77 -2.48
CA LYS A 71 13.58 -26.72 -2.87
C LYS A 71 12.93 -27.36 -1.65
N GLU A 72 13.75 -27.82 -0.71
CA GLU A 72 13.29 -28.47 0.52
C GLU A 72 12.40 -27.53 1.34
N TYR A 73 12.74 -26.24 1.41
CA TYR A 73 11.94 -25.27 2.15
C TYR A 73 10.62 -24.93 1.47
N ILE A 74 10.61 -24.83 0.13
CA ILE A 74 9.37 -24.66 -0.64
C ILE A 74 8.44 -25.86 -0.44
N GLU A 75 8.99 -27.08 -0.50
CA GLU A 75 8.24 -28.32 -0.27
C GLU A 75 7.74 -28.44 1.19
N GLU A 76 8.54 -28.00 2.17
CA GLU A 76 8.16 -27.98 3.59
C GLU A 76 6.93 -27.09 3.83
N LEU A 77 6.91 -25.88 3.25
CA LEU A 77 5.79 -24.95 3.39
C LEU A 77 4.57 -25.35 2.53
N GLY A 78 4.80 -25.90 1.34
CA GLY A 78 3.79 -26.35 0.38
C GLY A 78 3.05 -25.21 -0.33
N ASP A 79 2.39 -24.33 0.42
CA ASP A 79 1.73 -23.12 -0.07
C ASP A 79 2.65 -21.89 0.18
N VAL A 80 3.37 -21.42 -0.85
CA VAL A 80 4.34 -20.31 -0.70
C VAL A 80 4.03 -19.08 -1.53
N ALA A 81 4.59 -17.95 -1.09
CA ALA A 81 4.81 -16.75 -1.86
C ALA A 81 6.31 -16.55 -2.11
N ILE A 82 6.69 -16.29 -3.36
CA ILE A 82 8.07 -16.04 -3.79
C ILE A 82 8.21 -14.55 -4.12
N LYS A 83 9.22 -13.90 -3.51
CA LYS A 83 9.47 -12.46 -3.65
C LYS A 83 10.94 -12.17 -3.95
N PRO A 84 11.26 -11.27 -4.90
CA PRO A 84 12.60 -10.68 -5.01
C PRO A 84 12.92 -9.83 -3.78
N ALA A 85 14.18 -9.84 -3.33
CA ALA A 85 14.61 -9.06 -2.17
C ALA A 85 14.61 -7.54 -2.44
N GLY A 86 15.05 -7.12 -3.63
CA GLY A 86 15.16 -5.70 -3.98
C GLY A 86 13.84 -4.95 -4.25
N LEU A 87 14.00 -3.66 -4.58
CA LEU A 87 12.93 -2.75 -5.04
C LEU A 87 12.43 -3.17 -6.43
N THR A 88 11.22 -3.69 -6.49
CA THR A 88 10.55 -4.08 -7.74
C THR A 88 9.26 -3.32 -8.01
N GLY A 89 8.93 -2.31 -7.19
CA GLY A 89 7.67 -1.55 -7.30
C GLY A 89 6.44 -2.46 -7.20
N GLY A 90 6.48 -3.46 -6.31
CA GLY A 90 5.41 -4.46 -6.14
C GLY A 90 5.35 -5.55 -7.23
N LYS A 91 6.19 -5.48 -8.28
CA LYS A 91 6.26 -6.50 -9.34
C LYS A 91 7.10 -7.70 -8.90
N GLY A 92 6.80 -8.88 -9.43
CA GLY A 92 7.59 -10.10 -9.18
C GLY A 92 7.21 -10.89 -7.92
N VAL A 93 6.23 -10.43 -7.14
CA VAL A 93 5.63 -11.30 -6.11
C VAL A 93 4.72 -12.31 -6.80
N LYS A 94 4.97 -13.60 -6.60
CA LYS A 94 4.14 -14.69 -7.14
C LYS A 94 3.77 -15.69 -6.06
N VAL A 95 2.56 -16.24 -6.12
CA VAL A 95 1.98 -17.10 -5.09
C VAL A 95 1.50 -18.42 -5.71
N ILE A 96 1.70 -19.53 -5.01
CA ILE A 96 1.15 -20.84 -5.39
C ILE A 96 -0.38 -20.81 -5.37
N GLY A 97 -1.02 -21.43 -6.36
CA GLY A 97 -2.47 -21.44 -6.55
C GLY A 97 -3.04 -20.13 -7.11
N ASP A 98 -2.18 -19.29 -7.67
CA ASP A 98 -2.52 -18.02 -8.29
C ASP A 98 -1.69 -17.81 -9.56
N GLN A 99 -0.47 -17.28 -9.45
CA GLN A 99 0.45 -17.14 -10.59
C GLN A 99 1.35 -18.36 -10.77
N LEU A 100 1.54 -19.17 -9.72
CA LEU A 100 2.35 -20.38 -9.73
C LEU A 100 1.41 -21.58 -9.53
N PRO A 101 1.36 -22.56 -10.44
CA PRO A 101 0.53 -23.74 -10.28
C PRO A 101 0.90 -24.58 -9.05
N ASP A 102 2.19 -24.89 -8.87
CA ASP A 102 2.65 -25.74 -7.77
C ASP A 102 4.07 -25.40 -7.26
N THR A 103 4.60 -26.23 -6.38
CA THR A 103 5.93 -26.07 -5.75
C THR A 103 7.07 -26.16 -6.77
N THR A 104 6.89 -26.87 -7.88
CA THR A 104 7.87 -26.97 -8.96
C THR A 104 8.00 -25.63 -9.68
N ASP A 105 6.88 -25.03 -10.07
CA ASP A 105 6.87 -23.70 -10.69
C ASP A 105 7.42 -22.63 -9.74
N ALA A 106 7.11 -22.75 -8.44
CA ALA A 106 7.65 -21.85 -7.43
C ALA A 106 9.17 -21.96 -7.32
N TYR A 107 9.71 -23.18 -7.35
CA TYR A 107 11.14 -23.41 -7.35
C TYR A 107 11.82 -22.86 -8.61
N GLU A 108 11.29 -23.15 -9.79
CA GLU A 108 11.83 -22.62 -11.06
C GLU A 108 11.79 -21.09 -11.11
N TYR A 109 10.70 -20.49 -10.63
CA TYR A 109 10.60 -19.04 -10.55
C TYR A 109 11.62 -18.44 -9.57
N ALA A 110 11.82 -19.08 -8.42
CA ALA A 110 12.80 -18.66 -7.44
C ALA A 110 14.24 -18.76 -7.98
N LEU A 111 14.57 -19.82 -8.72
CA LEU A 111 15.87 -19.94 -9.41
C LEU A 111 16.11 -18.80 -10.40
N GLY A 112 15.10 -18.42 -11.18
CA GLY A 112 15.21 -17.30 -12.11
C GLY A 112 15.45 -15.94 -11.43
N ILE A 113 15.00 -15.77 -10.19
CA ILE A 113 15.32 -14.59 -9.38
C ILE A 113 16.78 -14.65 -8.90
N LEU A 114 17.21 -15.82 -8.40
CA LEU A 114 18.56 -16.07 -7.89
C LEU A 114 19.69 -15.80 -8.90
N GLU A 115 19.39 -15.85 -10.20
CA GLU A 115 20.34 -15.43 -11.23
C GLU A 115 20.77 -13.96 -11.12
N LYS A 116 19.97 -13.12 -10.44
CA LYS A 116 20.12 -11.66 -10.43
C LYS A 116 20.13 -11.04 -9.02
N ASP A 117 19.40 -11.64 -8.08
CA ASP A 117 19.19 -11.10 -6.74
C ASP A 117 18.82 -12.21 -5.74
N SER A 118 18.81 -11.90 -4.45
CA SER A 118 18.33 -12.80 -3.41
C SER A 118 16.81 -13.00 -3.52
N VAL A 119 16.32 -14.17 -3.10
CA VAL A 119 14.90 -14.52 -3.09
C VAL A 119 14.41 -14.78 -1.68
N ILE A 120 13.21 -14.28 -1.38
CA ILE A 120 12.49 -14.52 -0.13
C ILE A 120 11.37 -15.52 -0.43
N VAL A 121 11.37 -16.63 0.29
CA VAL A 121 10.29 -17.62 0.28
C VAL A 121 9.50 -17.46 1.57
N GLU A 122 8.20 -17.21 1.46
CA GLU A 122 7.30 -16.98 2.59
C GLU A 122 6.12 -17.96 2.57
N GLU A 123 5.55 -18.26 3.73
CA GLU A 123 4.25 -18.94 3.78
C GLU A 123 3.17 -18.11 3.07
N LYS A 124 2.29 -18.78 2.33
CA LYS A 124 1.12 -18.14 1.75
C LYS A 124 0.10 -17.84 2.84
N LEU A 125 -0.15 -16.56 3.04
CA LEU A 125 -1.18 -16.09 3.96
C LEU A 125 -2.56 -16.12 3.29
N LYS A 126 -3.58 -16.54 4.06
CA LYS A 126 -4.98 -16.62 3.60
C LYS A 126 -5.82 -15.67 4.45
N GLY A 127 -6.48 -14.71 3.80
CA GLY A 127 -7.14 -13.60 4.49
C GLY A 127 -7.68 -12.54 3.55
N GLU A 128 -8.12 -11.44 4.15
CA GLU A 128 -8.44 -10.20 3.43
C GLU A 128 -7.38 -9.15 3.67
N GLU A 129 -6.87 -8.54 2.60
CA GLU A 129 -5.87 -7.48 2.68
C GLU A 129 -6.50 -6.16 3.12
N PHE A 130 -5.78 -5.43 3.97
CA PHE A 130 -6.06 -4.05 4.33
C PHE A 130 -4.76 -3.29 4.57
N THR A 131 -4.86 -1.97 4.46
CA THR A 131 -3.77 -1.03 4.68
C THR A 131 -4.09 -0.19 5.91
N LEU A 132 -3.10 -0.02 6.79
CA LEU A 132 -3.12 0.94 7.88
C LEU A 132 -1.92 1.87 7.73
N GLN A 133 -2.14 3.17 7.76
CA GLN A 133 -1.08 4.18 7.63
C GLN A 133 -1.02 5.01 8.90
N ALA A 134 0.13 5.61 9.16
CA ALA A 134 0.32 6.53 10.28
C ALA A 134 1.26 7.67 9.89
N PHE A 135 0.94 8.87 10.35
CA PHE A 135 1.94 9.91 10.56
C PHE A 135 2.80 9.52 11.75
N VAL A 136 4.12 9.66 11.61
CA VAL A 136 5.10 9.24 12.63
C VAL A 136 6.09 10.37 12.85
N ASP A 137 6.34 10.73 14.11
CA ASP A 137 7.24 11.83 14.49
C ASP A 137 8.55 11.37 15.16
N GLY A 138 8.77 10.06 15.22
CA GLY A 138 9.88 9.40 15.89
C GLY A 138 9.43 8.42 16.97
N SER A 139 8.35 8.74 17.69
CA SER A 139 7.82 7.90 18.77
C SER A 139 6.30 7.76 18.77
N THR A 140 5.59 8.78 18.29
CA THR A 140 4.14 8.83 18.25
C THR A 140 3.65 8.47 16.87
N LEU A 141 2.59 7.64 16.80
CA LEU A 141 1.92 7.26 15.56
C LEU A 141 0.48 7.77 15.59
N ALA A 142 0.16 8.73 14.71
CA ALA A 142 -1.22 9.15 14.47
C ALA A 142 -1.79 8.38 13.27
N PHE A 143 -2.68 7.42 13.57
CA PHE A 143 -3.19 6.47 12.59
C PHE A 143 -4.32 7.03 11.72
N THR A 144 -4.31 6.64 10.45
CA THR A 144 -5.39 6.91 9.50
C THR A 144 -6.49 5.85 9.60
N PRO A 145 -7.70 6.08 9.05
CA PRO A 145 -8.64 5.00 8.78
C PRO A 145 -8.03 3.88 7.93
N CYS A 146 -8.52 2.65 8.12
CA CYS A 146 -8.11 1.50 7.28
C CYS A 146 -8.65 1.62 5.85
N VAL A 147 -7.84 1.20 4.90
CA VAL A 147 -8.15 1.23 3.46
C VAL A 147 -8.01 -0.18 2.89
N GLN A 148 -8.89 -0.57 1.97
CA GLN A 148 -8.70 -1.76 1.15
C GLN A 148 -8.29 -1.34 -0.27
N ASP A 149 -7.07 -1.68 -0.66
CA ASP A 149 -6.56 -1.54 -2.03
C ASP A 149 -6.96 -2.76 -2.91
N HIS A 150 -7.01 -2.51 -4.23
CA HIS A 150 -7.32 -3.50 -5.25
C HIS A 150 -6.20 -3.58 -6.30
N LYS A 151 -5.18 -4.40 -6.00
CA LYS A 151 -3.99 -4.59 -6.84
C LYS A 151 -4.26 -5.22 -8.21
N ARG A 152 -5.32 -6.02 -8.37
CA ARG A 152 -5.59 -6.76 -9.62
C ARG A 152 -6.13 -5.86 -10.71
N ALA A 153 -5.61 -6.01 -11.94
CA ALA A 153 -5.92 -5.17 -13.10
C ALA A 153 -7.40 -5.24 -13.53
N PHE A 154 -8.04 -6.40 -13.35
CA PHE A 154 -9.40 -6.64 -13.82
C PHE A 154 -10.37 -6.95 -12.69
N GLU A 155 -11.65 -6.78 -12.98
CA GLU A 155 -12.74 -7.03 -12.04
C GLU A 155 -12.71 -8.46 -11.49
N ASN A 156 -13.29 -8.64 -10.30
CA ASN A 156 -13.30 -9.91 -9.58
C ASN A 156 -11.91 -10.40 -9.12
N ASP A 157 -10.96 -9.47 -9.01
CA ASP A 157 -9.58 -9.72 -8.62
C ASP A 157 -8.84 -10.63 -9.63
N LEU A 158 -9.03 -10.36 -10.92
CA LEU A 158 -8.43 -11.10 -12.04
C LEU A 158 -7.27 -10.32 -12.70
N GLY A 159 -6.44 -11.05 -13.45
CA GLY A 159 -5.31 -10.49 -14.18
C GLY A 159 -4.05 -10.28 -13.34
N PRO A 160 -3.03 -9.61 -13.90
CA PRO A 160 -1.77 -9.34 -13.22
C PRO A 160 -1.94 -8.38 -12.03
N ASN A 161 -0.97 -8.42 -11.11
CA ASN A 161 -0.83 -7.40 -10.07
C ASN A 161 -0.38 -6.07 -10.69
N THR A 162 -0.92 -4.98 -10.17
CA THR A 162 -0.63 -3.59 -10.52
C THR A 162 -0.16 -2.83 -9.29
N GLY A 163 0.10 -1.53 -9.42
CA GLY A 163 0.30 -0.65 -8.26
C GLY A 163 -0.96 -0.40 -7.42
N GLY A 164 -2.15 -0.82 -7.89
CA GLY A 164 -3.46 -0.54 -7.29
C GLY A 164 -4.39 0.12 -8.29
N MET A 165 -5.53 -0.51 -8.59
CA MET A 165 -6.56 -0.01 -9.53
C MET A 165 -7.61 0.90 -8.85
N GLY A 166 -7.49 1.09 -7.55
CA GLY A 166 -8.40 1.86 -6.73
C GLY A 166 -8.55 1.24 -5.36
N ALA A 167 -9.17 1.96 -4.45
CA ALA A 167 -9.27 1.58 -3.06
C ALA A 167 -10.51 2.17 -2.40
N TYR A 168 -10.90 1.66 -1.24
CA TYR A 168 -11.98 2.24 -0.45
C TYR A 168 -11.71 2.23 1.06
N SER A 169 -12.31 3.19 1.77
CA SER A 169 -12.44 3.21 3.23
C SER A 169 -13.91 3.30 3.63
N ASP A 170 -14.24 2.90 4.86
CA ASP A 170 -15.59 3.04 5.42
C ASP A 170 -15.74 4.37 6.20
N THR A 171 -16.95 4.65 6.65
CA THR A 171 -17.30 5.73 7.59
C THR A 171 -16.74 5.53 9.00
N ASP A 172 -16.32 4.30 9.32
CA ASP A 172 -15.62 3.94 10.55
C ASP A 172 -14.10 3.83 10.29
N VAL A 173 -13.29 3.81 11.34
CA VAL A 173 -11.83 3.65 11.23
C VAL A 173 -11.41 2.25 10.77
N ILE A 174 -12.31 1.28 10.82
CA ILE A 174 -12.12 -0.10 10.35
C ILE A 174 -12.97 -0.41 9.12
N LEU A 175 -12.50 -1.36 8.31
CA LEU A 175 -13.24 -1.84 7.14
C LEU A 175 -14.37 -2.80 7.54
N PRO A 176 -15.40 -3.00 6.70
CA PRO A 176 -16.57 -3.83 7.02
C PRO A 176 -16.28 -5.28 7.43
N PHE A 177 -15.15 -5.84 7.02
CA PHE A 177 -14.74 -7.21 7.35
C PHE A 177 -13.86 -7.31 8.61
N MET A 178 -13.43 -6.19 9.16
CA MET A 178 -12.54 -6.10 10.32
C MET A 178 -13.32 -6.05 11.65
N MET A 179 -12.62 -6.39 12.73
CA MET A 179 -13.04 -6.12 14.10
C MET A 179 -12.11 -5.07 14.73
N VAL A 180 -12.55 -4.38 15.79
CA VAL A 180 -11.71 -3.38 16.49
C VAL A 180 -10.40 -4.00 16.98
N ASP A 181 -10.43 -5.23 17.50
CA ASP A 181 -9.24 -5.96 17.93
C ASP A 181 -8.23 -6.22 16.80
N ASP A 182 -8.69 -6.29 15.54
CA ASP A 182 -7.80 -6.46 14.39
C ASP A 182 -7.01 -5.17 14.13
N LEU A 183 -7.66 -4.01 14.27
CA LEU A 183 -7.03 -2.70 14.17
C LEU A 183 -6.01 -2.49 15.31
N GLU A 184 -6.39 -2.76 16.55
CA GLU A 184 -5.50 -2.54 17.70
C GLU A 184 -4.24 -3.41 17.63
N LYS A 185 -4.34 -4.65 17.13
CA LYS A 185 -3.17 -5.49 16.85
C LYS A 185 -2.28 -4.92 15.74
N ALA A 186 -2.87 -4.40 14.66
CA ALA A 186 -2.12 -3.78 13.58
C ALA A 186 -1.39 -2.51 14.06
N LYS A 187 -2.05 -1.68 14.88
CA LYS A 187 -1.42 -0.51 15.53
C LYS A 187 -0.24 -0.92 16.41
N ALA A 188 -0.41 -1.94 17.26
CA ALA A 188 0.64 -2.43 18.14
C ALA A 188 1.86 -2.96 17.34
N ILE A 189 1.62 -3.65 16.22
CA ILE A 189 2.67 -4.08 15.30
C ILE A 189 3.44 -2.87 14.76
N MET A 190 2.75 -1.85 14.23
CA MET A 190 3.39 -0.64 13.69
C MET A 190 4.15 0.17 14.74
N GLN A 191 3.59 0.33 15.94
CA GLN A 191 4.25 1.01 17.06
C GLN A 191 5.54 0.30 17.45
N LYS A 192 5.49 -1.02 17.62
CA LYS A 192 6.69 -1.82 17.95
C LYS A 192 7.73 -1.77 16.84
N THR A 193 7.32 -1.76 15.57
CA THR A 193 8.23 -1.57 14.44
C THR A 193 8.97 -0.24 14.55
N VAL A 194 8.28 0.88 14.77
CA VAL A 194 8.92 2.21 14.90
C VAL A 194 9.88 2.27 16.09
N GLU A 195 9.44 1.77 17.25
CA GLU A 195 10.28 1.69 18.45
C GLU A 195 11.58 0.93 18.18
N LYS A 196 11.48 -0.28 17.61
CA LYS A 196 12.65 -1.13 17.34
C LYS A 196 13.53 -0.61 16.22
N LEU A 197 12.97 0.06 15.22
CA LEU A 197 13.75 0.74 14.19
C LEU A 197 14.67 1.78 14.83
N CYS A 198 14.13 2.60 15.74
CA CYS A 198 14.92 3.59 16.45
C CYS A 198 15.99 2.95 17.35
N GLU A 199 15.67 1.87 18.07
CA GLU A 199 16.64 1.17 18.92
C GLU A 199 17.82 0.58 18.12
N VAL A 200 17.53 -0.07 16.99
CA VAL A 200 18.53 -0.76 16.17
C VAL A 200 19.40 0.23 15.38
N THR A 201 18.79 1.29 14.84
CA THR A 201 19.50 2.23 13.97
C THR A 201 20.03 3.46 14.70
N GLY A 202 19.51 3.77 15.89
CA GLY A 202 19.76 5.03 16.59
C GLY A 202 19.13 6.25 15.92
N ILE A 203 18.23 6.05 14.94
CA ILE A 203 17.62 7.11 14.12
C ILE A 203 16.09 7.07 14.33
N PRO A 204 15.45 8.20 14.68
CA PRO A 204 14.00 8.25 14.78
C PRO A 204 13.35 8.12 13.39
N TYR A 205 12.24 7.39 13.33
CA TYR A 205 11.44 7.29 12.12
C TYR A 205 10.47 8.48 12.06
N GLN A 206 10.67 9.41 11.12
CA GLN A 206 9.81 10.57 10.91
C GLN A 206 9.21 10.53 9.50
N GLY A 207 7.89 10.68 9.35
CA GLY A 207 7.23 10.62 8.05
C GLY A 207 5.96 9.77 8.07
N ILE A 208 5.75 8.99 7.00
CA ILE A 208 4.58 8.11 6.87
C ILE A 208 5.03 6.66 6.96
N LEU A 209 4.52 5.93 7.95
CA LEU A 209 4.63 4.48 7.96
C LEU A 209 3.35 3.88 7.39
N TYR A 210 3.49 3.14 6.31
CA TYR A 210 2.42 2.36 5.69
C TYR A 210 2.62 0.89 6.05
N GLY A 211 1.63 0.27 6.67
CA GLY A 211 1.58 -1.17 6.90
C GLY A 211 0.56 -1.82 5.98
N GLN A 212 1.03 -2.67 5.06
CA GLN A 212 0.15 -3.59 4.35
C GLN A 212 -0.03 -4.84 5.19
N PHE A 213 -1.28 -5.15 5.51
CA PHE A 213 -1.65 -6.32 6.28
C PHE A 213 -2.55 -7.25 5.49
N ILE A 214 -2.48 -8.52 5.84
CA ILE A 214 -3.52 -9.50 5.52
C ILE A 214 -4.13 -10.02 6.82
N LEU A 215 -5.44 -9.90 6.91
CA LEU A 215 -6.20 -10.34 8.05
C LEU A 215 -6.48 -11.84 7.93
N THR A 216 -5.79 -12.64 8.74
CA THR A 216 -5.93 -14.09 8.76
C THR A 216 -6.83 -14.55 9.92
N SER A 217 -7.13 -15.85 9.99
CA SER A 217 -7.81 -16.42 11.17
C SER A 217 -7.01 -16.25 12.48
N LYS A 218 -5.69 -16.02 12.40
CA LYS A 218 -4.79 -15.79 13.54
C LYS A 218 -4.59 -14.30 13.85
N GLY A 219 -5.25 -13.40 13.14
CA GLY A 219 -5.08 -11.94 13.26
C GLY A 219 -4.29 -11.34 12.08
N PRO A 220 -3.97 -10.05 12.14
CA PRO A 220 -3.24 -9.35 11.08
C PRO A 220 -1.80 -9.89 10.95
N LYS A 221 -1.39 -10.10 9.71
CA LYS A 221 -0.02 -10.47 9.33
C LYS A 221 0.53 -9.41 8.37
N VAL A 222 1.79 -9.04 8.52
CA VAL A 222 2.43 -7.98 7.72
C VAL A 222 2.80 -8.56 6.35
N ILE A 223 2.18 -8.06 5.30
CA ILE A 223 2.63 -8.34 3.92
C ILE A 223 3.92 -7.57 3.67
N GLU A 224 3.95 -6.27 3.97
CA GLU A 224 5.11 -5.40 3.85
C GLU A 224 4.87 -4.08 4.60
N PHE A 225 5.96 -3.36 4.88
CA PHE A 225 5.92 -1.96 5.25
C PHE A 225 6.38 -1.10 4.08
N ASN A 226 5.78 0.06 3.89
CA ASN A 226 6.26 1.11 3.00
C ASN A 226 6.57 2.37 3.83
N ALA A 227 7.54 3.16 3.38
CA ALA A 227 8.09 4.31 4.10
C ALA A 227 7.53 5.66 3.63
N ARG A 228 6.40 5.58 2.94
CA ARG A 228 5.68 6.69 2.34
C ARG A 228 4.19 6.38 2.27
N PHE A 229 3.40 7.34 1.84
CA PHE A 229 1.97 7.14 1.56
C PHE A 229 1.71 6.09 0.48
N GLY A 230 0.66 5.28 0.70
CA GLY A 230 0.13 4.37 -0.30
C GLY A 230 -0.49 5.11 -1.49
N ASP A 231 -0.46 4.48 -2.65
CA ASP A 231 -1.12 4.99 -3.86
C ASP A 231 -1.89 3.82 -4.51
N PRO A 232 -3.24 3.82 -4.47
CA PRO A 232 -4.13 4.98 -4.25
C PRO A 232 -4.52 5.33 -2.80
N GLU A 233 -4.04 4.62 -1.78
CA GLU A 233 -4.64 4.72 -0.44
C GLU A 233 -4.58 6.12 0.19
N ALA A 234 -3.58 6.94 -0.15
CA ALA A 234 -3.55 8.35 0.26
C ALA A 234 -4.74 9.16 -0.29
N MET A 235 -5.18 8.87 -1.51
CA MET A 235 -6.33 9.54 -2.12
C MET A 235 -7.65 9.19 -1.42
N ASN A 236 -7.70 8.07 -0.70
CA ASN A 236 -8.85 7.71 0.14
C ASN A 236 -8.87 8.42 1.50
N ILE A 237 -7.69 8.79 2.01
CA ILE A 237 -7.51 9.21 3.40
C ILE A 237 -7.29 10.72 3.52
N MET A 238 -6.43 11.28 2.68
CA MET A 238 -6.07 12.70 2.77
C MET A 238 -7.27 13.64 2.56
N PRO A 239 -8.25 13.35 1.67
CA PRO A 239 -9.46 14.16 1.60
C PRO A 239 -10.35 14.11 2.85
N LEU A 240 -10.13 13.14 3.74
CA LEU A 240 -10.85 13.03 5.00
C LEU A 240 -10.15 13.75 6.15
N LEU A 241 -8.89 14.16 6.01
CA LEU A 241 -8.13 14.81 7.08
C LEU A 241 -8.76 16.16 7.42
N GLU A 242 -9.22 16.32 8.66
CA GLU A 242 -9.80 17.58 9.16
C GLU A 242 -8.74 18.49 9.81
N THR A 243 -7.74 17.90 10.45
CA THR A 243 -6.59 18.62 11.01
C THR A 243 -5.75 19.22 9.89
N ASP A 244 -5.28 20.47 10.02
CA ASP A 244 -4.48 21.09 8.97
C ASP A 244 -3.20 20.27 8.70
N ILE A 245 -2.97 19.94 7.42
CA ILE A 245 -1.80 19.16 7.02
C ILE A 245 -0.49 19.88 7.37
N LEU A 246 -0.46 21.20 7.39
CA LEU A 246 0.72 21.96 7.80
C LEU A 246 1.04 21.74 9.28
N ASP A 247 0.02 21.77 10.15
CA ASP A 247 0.20 21.48 11.58
C ASP A 247 0.72 20.05 11.80
N VAL A 248 0.19 19.09 11.03
CA VAL A 248 0.67 17.69 11.07
C VAL A 248 2.12 17.59 10.60
N MET A 249 2.49 18.26 9.51
CA MET A 249 3.85 18.25 8.98
C MET A 249 4.85 18.89 9.95
N GLU A 250 4.49 20.01 10.58
CA GLU A 250 5.29 20.66 11.62
C GLU A 250 5.45 19.74 12.84
N ALA A 251 4.36 19.13 13.31
CA ALA A 251 4.40 18.21 14.44
C ALA A 251 5.29 16.98 14.18
N ILE A 252 5.29 16.43 12.96
CA ILE A 252 6.19 15.35 12.56
C ILE A 252 7.66 15.78 12.64
N VAL A 253 7.98 16.92 12.03
CA VAL A 253 9.34 17.45 11.97
C VAL A 253 9.88 17.76 13.35
N GLU A 254 9.04 18.32 14.22
CA GLU A 254 9.42 18.78 15.56
C GLU A 254 9.37 17.68 16.63
N GLY A 255 8.82 16.49 16.32
CA GLY A 255 8.67 15.42 17.31
C GLY A 255 7.59 15.71 18.35
N ARG A 256 6.48 16.33 17.93
CA ARG A 256 5.39 16.81 18.80
C ARG A 256 4.01 16.35 18.34
N LEU A 257 3.92 15.21 17.66
CA LEU A 257 2.64 14.68 17.19
C LEU A 257 1.74 14.23 18.36
N GLU A 258 2.31 13.96 19.53
CA GLU A 258 1.54 13.71 20.76
C GLU A 258 0.71 14.91 21.24
N ASP A 259 1.12 16.13 20.87
CA ASP A 259 0.42 17.37 21.22
C ASP A 259 -0.75 17.69 20.26
N LEU A 260 -0.89 16.93 19.17
CA LEU A 260 -1.82 17.21 18.09
C LEU A 260 -2.87 16.10 17.96
N ASP A 261 -4.15 16.49 18.06
CA ASP A 261 -5.25 15.58 17.74
C ASP A 261 -5.44 15.52 16.21
N VAL A 262 -4.97 14.44 15.59
CA VAL A 262 -5.10 14.22 14.15
C VAL A 262 -6.43 13.55 13.86
N VAL A 263 -7.38 14.34 13.35
CA VAL A 263 -8.78 13.94 13.16
C VAL A 263 -9.08 13.73 11.69
N PHE A 264 -9.81 12.65 11.40
CA PHE A 264 -10.36 12.35 10.09
C PHE A 264 -11.88 12.35 10.15
N SER A 265 -12.51 12.90 9.12
CA SER A 265 -13.97 12.93 8.98
C SER A 265 -14.54 11.53 8.84
N LYS A 266 -15.71 11.30 9.45
CA LYS A 266 -16.42 10.01 9.42
C LYS A 266 -17.21 9.83 8.12
N LYS A 267 -16.49 9.77 7.00
CA LYS A 267 -17.02 9.54 5.65
C LYS A 267 -16.33 8.34 5.03
N ALA A 268 -17.06 7.62 4.19
CA ALA A 268 -16.47 6.60 3.32
C ALA A 268 -15.90 7.26 2.06
N THR A 269 -14.82 6.70 1.53
CA THR A 269 -14.27 7.09 0.24
C THR A 269 -14.15 5.90 -0.69
N VAL A 270 -14.31 6.15 -1.99
CA VAL A 270 -14.01 5.18 -3.04
C VAL A 270 -13.20 5.88 -4.12
N CYS A 271 -11.99 5.37 -4.33
CA CYS A 271 -11.06 5.82 -5.34
C CYS A 271 -11.06 4.81 -6.49
N LYS A 272 -11.22 5.27 -7.73
CA LYS A 272 -11.12 4.45 -8.94
C LYS A 272 -10.10 5.04 -9.88
N TYR A 273 -9.09 4.25 -10.25
CA TYR A 273 -8.13 4.64 -11.27
C TYR A 273 -8.69 4.44 -12.67
N VAL A 274 -8.36 5.39 -13.53
CA VAL A 274 -8.35 5.21 -14.97
C VAL A 274 -6.90 5.06 -15.44
N VAL A 275 -6.66 4.04 -16.26
CA VAL A 275 -5.34 3.66 -16.76
C VAL A 275 -5.37 3.60 -18.29
N PRO A 276 -4.21 3.73 -18.96
CA PRO A 276 -4.15 3.54 -20.41
C PRO A 276 -4.62 2.14 -20.82
N ALA A 277 -5.21 2.02 -22.00
CA ALA A 277 -5.49 0.72 -22.60
C ALA A 277 -4.21 -0.15 -22.64
N GLY A 278 -4.36 -1.45 -22.38
CA GLY A 278 -3.22 -2.39 -22.34
C GLY A 278 -2.39 -2.38 -21.04
N TYR A 279 -2.63 -1.46 -20.10
CA TYR A 279 -2.03 -1.52 -18.76
C TYR A 279 -2.45 -2.82 -18.01
N PRO A 280 -1.56 -3.49 -17.26
CA PRO A 280 -0.18 -3.09 -16.95
C PRO A 280 0.89 -3.63 -17.92
N ASP A 281 0.53 -4.52 -18.84
CA ASP A 281 1.50 -5.30 -19.61
C ASP A 281 2.04 -4.52 -20.83
N ASN A 282 1.16 -3.90 -21.62
CA ASN A 282 1.51 -3.14 -22.82
C ASN A 282 0.67 -1.84 -22.90
N PRO A 283 0.91 -0.86 -22.00
CA PRO A 283 0.11 0.35 -21.92
C PRO A 283 0.31 1.29 -23.11
N ASP A 284 -0.79 1.77 -23.69
CA ASP A 284 -0.80 2.74 -24.79
C ASP A 284 -0.49 4.16 -24.30
N SER A 285 0.64 4.72 -24.75
CA SER A 285 1.04 6.10 -24.44
C SER A 285 0.64 7.09 -25.54
N ASP A 286 0.71 8.39 -25.22
CA ASP A 286 0.42 9.50 -26.12
C ASP A 286 -1.01 9.50 -26.70
N LYS A 287 -1.99 8.97 -25.94
CA LYS A 287 -3.42 9.05 -26.28
C LYS A 287 -4.08 10.18 -25.53
N GLU A 288 -4.86 11.01 -26.22
CA GLU A 288 -5.59 12.13 -25.59
C GLU A 288 -6.62 11.61 -24.58
N ILE A 289 -6.67 12.26 -23.42
CA ILE A 289 -7.69 12.07 -22.39
C ILE A 289 -8.48 13.37 -22.27
N VAL A 290 -9.80 13.26 -22.38
CA VAL A 290 -10.73 14.37 -22.21
C VAL A 290 -11.47 14.19 -20.89
N PHE A 291 -11.33 15.17 -20.01
CA PHE A 291 -12.01 15.20 -18.71
C PHE A 291 -13.24 16.10 -18.81
N GLY A 292 -14.43 15.53 -18.55
CA GLY A 292 -15.70 16.25 -18.45
C GLY A 292 -15.95 16.83 -17.05
N ASP A 293 -17.23 16.95 -16.69
CA ASP A 293 -17.63 17.36 -15.34
C ASP A 293 -17.48 16.16 -14.37
N MET A 294 -16.73 16.37 -13.29
CA MET A 294 -16.49 15.34 -12.26
C MET A 294 -17.60 15.32 -11.19
N GLY A 295 -18.54 16.27 -11.23
CA GLY A 295 -19.58 16.40 -10.23
C GLY A 295 -19.00 16.59 -8.83
N ASP A 296 -19.43 15.75 -7.89
CA ASP A 296 -18.98 15.79 -6.49
C ASP A 296 -17.66 15.02 -6.23
N ALA A 297 -17.07 14.40 -7.26
CA ALA A 297 -15.82 13.66 -7.11
C ALA A 297 -14.60 14.57 -7.14
N ILE A 298 -13.54 14.16 -6.43
CA ILE A 298 -12.21 14.77 -6.54
C ILE A 298 -11.44 14.05 -7.66
N LEU A 299 -10.90 14.80 -8.60
CA LEU A 299 -10.02 14.30 -9.65
C LEU A 299 -8.55 14.49 -9.27
N PHE A 300 -7.76 13.42 -9.33
CA PHE A 300 -6.31 13.45 -9.18
C PHE A 300 -5.65 13.05 -10.49
N TYR A 301 -4.74 13.88 -11.00
CA TYR A 301 -3.81 13.47 -12.04
C TYR A 301 -2.65 12.68 -11.42
N SER A 302 -2.27 11.60 -12.08
CA SER A 302 -1.13 10.77 -11.70
C SER A 302 -0.09 10.85 -12.83
N SER A 303 -0.07 9.87 -13.74
CA SER A 303 0.95 9.77 -14.78
C SER A 303 0.38 10.20 -16.12
N VAL A 304 0.35 11.52 -16.36
CA VAL A 304 -0.11 12.14 -17.61
C VAL A 304 0.82 13.27 -18.05
N ASP A 305 0.83 13.54 -19.34
CA ASP A 305 1.55 14.68 -19.92
C ASP A 305 0.57 15.75 -20.39
N GLU A 306 0.87 17.02 -20.11
CA GLU A 306 0.15 18.15 -20.69
C GLU A 306 0.91 18.69 -21.91
N LYS A 307 0.24 18.73 -23.07
CA LYS A 307 0.77 19.32 -24.31
C LYS A 307 -0.32 20.20 -24.92
N ASP A 308 -0.01 21.48 -25.13
CA ASP A 308 -0.93 22.47 -25.71
C ASP A 308 -2.31 22.54 -25.01
N GLY A 309 -2.34 22.42 -23.67
CA GLY A 309 -3.56 22.44 -22.86
C GLY A 309 -4.41 21.17 -22.96
N LYS A 310 -3.89 20.10 -23.58
CA LYS A 310 -4.51 18.77 -23.66
C LYS A 310 -3.72 17.78 -22.83
N ILE A 311 -4.43 16.80 -22.26
CA ILE A 311 -3.84 15.77 -21.40
C ILE A 311 -3.68 14.48 -22.20
N TYR A 312 -2.53 13.83 -22.04
CA TYR A 312 -2.18 12.60 -22.75
C TYR A 312 -1.78 11.49 -21.79
N THR A 313 -2.10 10.25 -22.14
CA THR A 313 -1.64 9.07 -21.42
C THR A 313 -0.12 8.95 -21.46
N SER A 314 0.45 8.55 -20.33
CA SER A 314 1.79 7.95 -20.28
C SER A 314 1.66 6.42 -20.31
N THR A 315 2.56 5.68 -19.66
CA THR A 315 2.54 4.22 -19.55
C THR A 315 2.06 3.70 -18.19
N SER A 316 1.66 4.58 -17.27
CA SER A 316 1.21 4.21 -15.92
C SER A 316 -0.21 4.72 -15.65
N ARG A 317 -0.69 4.54 -14.42
CA ARG A 317 -2.02 4.98 -13.99
C ARG A 317 -2.19 6.48 -14.26
N ALA A 318 -3.19 6.83 -15.06
CA ALA A 318 -3.30 8.17 -15.63
C ALA A 318 -3.94 9.16 -14.66
N ALA A 319 -5.13 8.83 -14.15
CA ALA A 319 -5.86 9.68 -13.22
C ALA A 319 -6.74 8.84 -12.29
N ALA A 320 -7.12 9.39 -11.15
CA ALA A 320 -8.06 8.77 -10.23
C ALA A 320 -9.22 9.70 -9.90
N VAL A 321 -10.39 9.13 -9.69
CA VAL A 321 -11.57 9.85 -9.17
C VAL A 321 -11.94 9.31 -7.81
N VAL A 322 -12.17 10.22 -6.86
CA VAL A 322 -12.51 9.88 -5.47
C VAL A 322 -13.89 10.43 -5.15
N GLY A 323 -14.82 9.52 -4.88
CA GLY A 323 -16.11 9.87 -4.28
C GLY A 323 -16.04 9.82 -2.76
N ILE A 324 -16.72 10.75 -2.08
CA ILE A 324 -16.76 10.87 -0.61
C ILE A 324 -18.22 10.94 -0.18
N ALA A 325 -18.66 10.10 0.75
CA ALA A 325 -20.06 10.09 1.20
C ALA A 325 -20.28 9.42 2.56
N ASP A 326 -21.53 9.42 3.03
CA ASP A 326 -21.95 8.74 4.28
C ASP A 326 -22.07 7.21 4.17
N SER A 327 -21.60 6.62 3.07
CA SER A 327 -21.46 5.17 2.92
C SER A 327 -20.63 4.82 1.70
N ILE A 328 -19.97 3.66 1.73
CA ILE A 328 -19.16 3.16 0.61
C ILE A 328 -19.99 3.14 -0.68
N SER A 329 -21.25 2.71 -0.64
CA SER A 329 -22.10 2.64 -1.84
C SER A 329 -22.44 4.00 -2.44
N LYS A 330 -22.55 5.06 -1.64
CA LYS A 330 -22.77 6.41 -2.15
C LYS A 330 -21.47 7.00 -2.72
N ALA A 331 -20.36 6.80 -2.02
CA ALA A 331 -19.03 7.21 -2.48
C ALA A 331 -18.66 6.51 -3.80
N GLU A 332 -18.95 5.21 -3.91
CA GLU A 332 -18.76 4.42 -5.13
C GLU A 332 -19.54 5.00 -6.31
N ARG A 333 -20.80 5.39 -6.08
CA ARG A 333 -21.63 5.99 -7.12
C ARG A 333 -21.07 7.33 -7.60
N ILE A 334 -20.64 8.20 -6.67
CA ILE A 334 -20.00 9.48 -7.03
C ILE A 334 -18.75 9.23 -7.88
N ALA A 335 -17.88 8.31 -7.45
CA ALA A 335 -16.68 7.95 -8.19
C ALA A 335 -17.01 7.36 -9.57
N GLN A 336 -18.04 6.50 -9.66
CA GLN A 336 -18.46 5.88 -10.92
C GLN A 336 -19.05 6.91 -11.88
N ASP A 337 -19.90 7.82 -11.41
CA ASP A 337 -20.51 8.85 -12.22
C ASP A 337 -19.43 9.80 -12.80
N ALA A 338 -18.40 10.15 -12.01
CA ALA A 338 -17.25 10.91 -12.50
C ALA A 338 -16.41 10.14 -13.53
N LEU A 339 -16.21 8.84 -13.32
CA LEU A 339 -15.45 7.98 -14.22
C LEU A 339 -16.06 7.90 -15.64
N GLU A 340 -17.39 7.96 -15.77
CA GLU A 340 -18.06 7.99 -17.10
C GLU A 340 -17.79 9.29 -17.87
N ASN A 341 -17.32 10.34 -17.19
CA ASN A 341 -16.99 11.62 -17.80
C ASN A 341 -15.50 11.72 -18.20
N ILE A 342 -14.73 10.64 -18.08
CA ILE A 342 -13.35 10.57 -18.56
C ILE A 342 -13.30 9.78 -19.86
N ILE A 343 -13.02 10.48 -20.96
CA ILE A 343 -13.10 9.93 -22.32
C ILE A 343 -11.69 9.78 -22.89
N GLY A 344 -11.37 8.58 -23.37
CA GLY A 344 -10.10 8.26 -24.00
C GLY A 344 -9.96 6.77 -24.26
N ASP A 345 -8.80 6.35 -24.75
CA ASP A 345 -8.44 4.94 -24.91
C ASP A 345 -7.92 4.39 -23.57
N LEU A 346 -8.86 4.07 -22.68
CA LEU A 346 -8.63 3.89 -21.26
C LEU A 346 -9.35 2.65 -20.70
N HIS A 347 -8.83 2.14 -19.59
CA HIS A 347 -9.41 1.04 -18.81
C HIS A 347 -9.58 1.45 -17.34
N SER A 348 -10.56 0.87 -16.65
CA SER A 348 -10.80 1.06 -15.22
C SER A 348 -11.59 -0.11 -14.65
N ARG A 349 -11.43 -0.39 -13.36
CA ARG A 349 -12.25 -1.38 -12.65
C ARG A 349 -13.53 -0.73 -12.12
N ARG A 350 -14.69 -1.29 -12.48
CA ARG A 350 -16.00 -0.75 -12.06
C ARG A 350 -16.52 -1.40 -10.77
N ASP A 351 -15.92 -2.51 -10.35
CA ASP A 351 -16.35 -3.30 -9.19
C ASP A 351 -15.85 -2.77 -7.83
N ILE A 352 -14.89 -1.85 -7.82
CA ILE A 352 -14.28 -1.26 -6.61
C ILE A 352 -15.33 -0.47 -5.81
N GLY A 353 -15.45 -0.78 -4.51
CA GLY A 353 -16.43 -0.16 -3.61
C GLY A 353 -17.88 -0.63 -3.82
N THR A 354 -18.16 -1.52 -4.78
CA THR A 354 -19.54 -1.98 -5.00
C THR A 354 -20.03 -2.83 -3.82
N ARG A 355 -21.35 -2.79 -3.57
CA ARG A 355 -21.98 -3.62 -2.52
C ARG A 355 -21.67 -5.12 -2.65
N ALA A 356 -21.59 -5.62 -3.88
CA ALA A 356 -21.29 -7.02 -4.15
C ALA A 356 -19.86 -7.37 -3.73
N LEU A 357 -18.89 -6.55 -4.11
CA LEU A 357 -17.49 -6.71 -3.74
C LEU A 357 -17.30 -6.63 -2.22
N VAL A 358 -17.80 -5.58 -1.56
CA VAL A 358 -17.69 -5.42 -0.10
C VAL A 358 -18.29 -6.62 0.63
N ARG A 359 -19.49 -7.08 0.21
CA ARG A 359 -20.14 -8.26 0.81
C ARG A 359 -19.34 -9.54 0.59
N LYS A 360 -18.69 -9.71 -0.56
CA LYS A 360 -17.82 -10.86 -0.86
C LYS A 360 -16.66 -10.93 0.14
N LYS A 361 -16.01 -9.80 0.42
CA LYS A 361 -14.90 -9.68 1.38
C LYS A 361 -15.33 -10.00 2.81
N VAL A 362 -16.46 -9.44 3.25
CA VAL A 362 -17.06 -9.77 4.57
C VAL A 362 -17.39 -11.25 4.69
N THR A 363 -18.03 -11.83 3.67
CA THR A 363 -18.41 -13.25 3.67
C THR A 363 -17.18 -14.16 3.70
N HIS A 364 -16.14 -13.81 2.96
CA HIS A 364 -14.88 -14.57 2.93
C HIS A 364 -14.17 -14.52 4.29
N MET A 365 -14.04 -13.34 4.90
CA MET A 365 -13.41 -13.21 6.21
C MET A 365 -14.17 -13.96 7.31
N ASN A 366 -15.50 -13.97 7.26
CA ASN A 366 -16.31 -14.75 8.20
C ASN A 366 -16.04 -16.25 8.08
N LYS A 367 -15.95 -16.79 6.85
CA LYS A 367 -15.58 -18.20 6.62
C LYS A 367 -14.20 -18.55 7.16
N ILE A 368 -13.22 -17.66 6.97
CA ILE A 368 -11.85 -17.84 7.50
C ILE A 368 -11.86 -17.90 9.03
N ARG A 369 -12.67 -17.07 9.69
CA ARG A 369 -12.81 -17.07 11.16
C ARG A 369 -13.52 -18.33 11.66
N GLU A 370 -14.53 -18.82 10.94
CA GLU A 370 -15.26 -20.05 11.29
C GLU A 370 -14.38 -21.31 11.21
N GLN A 371 -13.51 -21.42 10.20
CA GLN A 371 -12.58 -22.55 10.04
C GLN A 371 -11.56 -22.72 11.18
N LYS A 372 -11.39 -21.71 12.05
CA LYS A 372 -10.56 -21.80 13.25
C LYS A 372 -11.29 -22.39 14.45
N GLN A 373 -12.63 -22.32 14.46
CA GLN A 373 -13.46 -22.81 15.56
C GLN A 373 -13.81 -24.29 15.41
N SER A 374 -13.68 -24.85 14.20
CA SER A 374 -13.72 -26.28 13.88
C SER A 374 -12.35 -26.91 13.99
#